data_AF-A0A7J6SR31-F1
#
_entry.id   AF-A0A7J6SR31-F1
#
_cell.length_a   1.000
_cell.length_b   1.000
_cell.length_c   1.000
_cell.angle_alpha   90.00
_cell.angle_beta   90.00
_cell.angle_gamma   90.00
#
_symmetry.space_group_name_H-M   'P 1'
#
loop_
_entity.id
_entity.type
_entity.pdbx_description
1 polymer ?
#
loop_
_entity_poly.entity_id
_entity_poly.type
_entity_poly.pdbx_seq_one_letter_code
_entity_poly.pdbx_strand_id
1 'polypeptide(L)'
;MTEVAKHCSEDDCWIVINGEVLDITSFLSEHPGGKKPILSVAGGDASEKYNLAHPKDFVERYVPNLVVGELSHEAARSSPEETSSLGFSEVAQRYFVSFYYLVLLFVKEALRSIFTVENFKLLSDRSGLTRSAIFLMAFVTIHALGNIHLFFGAEHFNGYAQFLNHPVPVIGTLARPIEVYLLLAGLMHVIVAVDRTFKFKKERLSLKEMEMVITGAILLVFLLVHLSQFRLAPDAVFAPFDFRSRWLPPFHCSRDNASCEMVRVRDLYKGVFDLFKSPFWVLFYAIGTAACSHHMREGLHRIVRSSEDVPYKSNLTVQTWGSVMAWVVGVLFLSFPLYAYLNNENRLV
;
A
#
# COMPACT_ATOMS: atom_id res chain seq x y z
N MET A 1 23.61 -29.99 -0.99
CA MET A 1 22.88 -29.11 -1.94
C MET A 1 22.75 -29.70 -3.34
N THR A 2 23.81 -30.23 -3.96
CA THR A 2 23.74 -30.79 -5.33
C THR A 2 22.72 -31.91 -5.50
N GLU A 3 22.51 -32.74 -4.48
CA GLU A 3 21.49 -33.80 -4.52
C GLU A 3 20.07 -33.22 -4.42
N VAL A 4 19.81 -32.39 -3.41
CA VAL A 4 18.52 -31.70 -3.20
C VAL A 4 18.06 -30.98 -4.47
N ALA A 5 18.97 -30.30 -5.18
CA ALA A 5 18.66 -29.57 -6.40
C ALA A 5 18.10 -30.43 -7.56
N LYS A 6 18.27 -31.75 -7.53
CA LYS A 6 17.69 -32.66 -8.52
C LYS A 6 16.20 -32.90 -8.29
N HIS A 7 15.74 -32.75 -7.05
CA HIS A 7 14.38 -33.03 -6.59
C HIS A 7 13.53 -31.75 -6.59
N CYS A 8 13.28 -31.20 -7.78
CA CYS A 8 12.64 -29.89 -7.96
C CYS A 8 11.28 -29.94 -8.69
N SER A 9 10.62 -31.10 -8.73
CA SER A 9 9.37 -31.30 -9.46
C SER A 9 8.21 -31.70 -8.52
N GLU A 10 6.96 -31.71 -9.00
CA GLU A 10 5.81 -32.07 -8.16
C GLU A 10 5.82 -33.54 -7.73
N ASP A 11 6.32 -34.43 -8.58
CA ASP A 11 6.41 -35.87 -8.33
C ASP A 11 7.72 -36.27 -7.64
N ASP A 12 8.63 -35.31 -7.43
CA ASP A 12 9.94 -35.50 -6.79
C ASP A 12 10.45 -34.17 -6.23
N CYS A 13 10.10 -33.89 -4.97
CA CYS A 13 10.21 -32.57 -4.34
C CYS A 13 10.94 -32.67 -2.99
N TRP A 14 12.17 -32.18 -2.92
CA TRP A 14 12.91 -32.07 -1.66
C TRP A 14 13.19 -30.61 -1.33
N ILE A 15 13.20 -30.28 -0.04
CA ILE A 15 13.54 -28.93 0.45
C ILE A 15 14.46 -29.01 1.65
N VAL A 16 15.19 -27.92 1.89
CA VAL A 16 15.98 -27.76 3.12
C VAL A 16 15.26 -26.81 4.07
N ILE A 17 15.10 -27.20 5.33
CA ILE A 17 14.58 -26.35 6.40
C ILE A 17 15.57 -26.39 7.57
N ASN A 18 16.17 -25.24 7.89
CA ASN A 18 17.10 -25.05 8.99
C ASN A 18 18.28 -26.05 9.01
N GLY A 19 18.72 -26.52 7.84
CA GLY A 19 19.79 -27.51 7.68
C GLY A 19 19.30 -28.95 7.51
N GLU A 20 18.04 -29.24 7.80
CA GLU A 20 17.42 -30.55 7.58
C GLU A 20 16.91 -30.67 6.14
N VAL A 21 17.16 -31.81 5.50
CA VAL A 21 16.65 -32.14 4.17
C VAL A 21 15.37 -32.95 4.33
N LEU A 22 14.27 -32.46 3.76
CA LEU A 22 12.97 -33.09 3.82
C LEU A 22 12.51 -33.51 2.42
N ASP A 23 12.05 -34.76 2.29
CA ASP A 23 11.24 -35.20 1.17
C ASP A 23 9.77 -34.93 1.49
N ILE A 24 9.20 -33.98 0.76
CA ILE A 24 7.85 -33.46 0.96
C ILE A 24 6.93 -33.87 -0.19
N THR A 25 7.38 -34.75 -1.09
CA THR A 25 6.65 -35.18 -2.30
C THR A 25 5.27 -35.71 -1.95
N SER A 26 5.17 -36.61 -0.97
CA SER A 26 3.90 -37.17 -0.49
C SER A 26 3.05 -36.17 0.30
N PHE A 27 3.69 -35.19 0.93
CA PHE A 27 3.03 -34.19 1.77
C PHE A 27 2.50 -32.99 0.99
N LEU A 28 2.94 -32.77 -0.26
CA LEU A 28 2.52 -31.65 -1.10
C LEU A 28 0.99 -31.51 -1.17
N SER A 29 0.26 -32.61 -1.36
CA SER A 29 -1.21 -32.63 -1.42
C SER A 29 -1.89 -32.39 -0.07
N GLU A 30 -1.19 -32.64 1.04
CA GLU A 30 -1.73 -32.52 2.39
C GLU A 30 -1.41 -31.16 3.02
N HIS A 31 -0.50 -30.38 2.42
CA HIS A 31 -0.11 -29.07 2.93
C HIS A 31 -1.30 -28.09 2.96
N PRO A 32 -1.69 -27.57 4.14
CA PRO A 32 -2.84 -26.66 4.28
C PRO A 32 -2.73 -25.36 3.49
N GLY A 33 -1.50 -24.91 3.18
CA GLY A 33 -1.24 -23.75 2.32
C GLY A 33 -1.29 -24.05 0.82
N GLY A 34 -1.61 -25.29 0.43
CA GLY A 34 -1.57 -25.79 -0.93
C GLY A 34 -0.16 -26.12 -1.43
N LYS A 35 -0.05 -26.75 -2.60
CA LYS A 35 1.22 -27.21 -3.19
C LYS A 35 2.15 -26.06 -3.62
N LYS A 36 1.58 -24.99 -4.18
CA LYS A 36 2.33 -23.91 -4.86
C LYS A 36 3.43 -23.23 -4.00
N PRO A 37 3.20 -22.87 -2.73
CA PRO A 37 4.23 -22.23 -1.92
C PRO A 37 5.47 -23.11 -1.74
N ILE A 38 5.26 -24.41 -1.62
CA ILE A 38 6.32 -25.40 -1.47
C ILE A 38 7.04 -25.63 -2.80
N LEU A 39 6.31 -25.81 -3.90
CA LEU A 39 6.90 -26.00 -5.23
C LEU A 39 7.79 -24.80 -5.65
N SER A 40 7.48 -23.59 -5.15
CA SER A 40 8.29 -22.40 -5.42
C SER A 40 9.69 -22.40 -4.75
N VAL A 41 10.00 -23.39 -3.91
CA VAL A 41 11.30 -23.62 -3.27
C VAL A 41 11.80 -25.06 -3.46
N ALA A 42 11.12 -25.86 -4.28
CA ALA A 42 11.51 -27.24 -4.54
C ALA A 42 12.97 -27.31 -5.04
N GLY A 43 13.71 -28.27 -4.51
CA GLY A 43 15.14 -28.45 -4.75
C GLY A 43 16.04 -27.40 -4.09
N GLY A 44 15.53 -26.60 -3.15
CA GLY A 44 16.26 -25.48 -2.55
C GLY A 44 16.09 -25.35 -1.05
N ASP A 45 16.71 -24.29 -0.50
CA ASP A 45 16.56 -23.92 0.90
C ASP A 45 15.27 -23.10 1.11
N ALA A 46 14.36 -23.67 1.88
CA ALA A 46 13.05 -23.15 2.22
C ALA A 46 13.01 -22.50 3.62
N SER A 47 14.12 -22.48 4.37
CA SER A 47 14.19 -22.06 5.77
C SER A 47 13.56 -20.70 6.01
N GLU A 48 13.85 -19.72 5.15
CA GLU A 48 13.30 -18.36 5.29
C GLU A 48 11.76 -18.36 5.12
N LYS A 49 11.24 -18.99 4.06
CA LYS A 49 9.78 -19.09 3.85
C LYS A 49 9.09 -19.88 4.96
N TYR A 50 9.73 -20.95 5.41
CA TYR A 50 9.20 -21.81 6.45
C TYR A 50 9.08 -21.04 7.78
N ASN A 51 10.17 -20.42 8.24
CA ASN A 51 10.24 -19.71 9.51
C ASN A 51 9.35 -18.45 9.57
N LEU A 52 8.88 -17.94 8.43
CA LEU A 52 7.90 -16.85 8.37
C LEU A 52 6.45 -17.30 8.60
N ALA A 53 6.15 -18.58 8.34
CA ALA A 53 4.79 -19.12 8.39
C ALA A 53 4.62 -20.18 9.48
N HIS A 54 5.71 -20.77 9.98
CA HIS A 54 5.68 -21.91 10.90
C HIS A 54 6.60 -21.69 12.11
N PRO A 55 6.24 -22.21 13.28
CA PRO A 55 7.14 -22.32 14.43
C PRO A 55 8.36 -23.18 14.12
N LYS A 56 9.50 -22.89 14.77
CA LYS A 56 10.77 -23.60 14.51
C LYS A 56 10.74 -25.09 14.85
N ASP A 57 9.93 -25.49 15.84
CA ASP A 57 9.81 -26.87 16.33
C ASP A 57 8.81 -27.73 15.52
N PHE A 58 8.17 -27.16 14.49
CA PHE A 58 7.07 -27.85 13.83
C PHE A 58 7.53 -29.07 13.00
N VAL A 59 8.70 -29.03 12.34
CA VAL A 59 9.24 -30.19 11.62
C VAL A 59 9.46 -31.36 12.58
N GLU A 60 10.22 -31.13 13.64
CA GLU A 60 10.56 -32.12 14.66
C GLU A 60 9.31 -32.72 15.33
N ARG A 61 8.28 -31.89 15.57
CA ARG A 61 7.09 -32.31 16.31
C ARG A 61 6.02 -33.00 15.46
N TYR A 62 5.86 -32.61 14.20
CA TYR A 62 4.69 -33.02 13.40
C TYR A 62 5.04 -33.81 12.14
N VAL A 63 6.21 -33.61 11.55
CA VAL A 63 6.61 -34.29 10.31
C VAL A 63 8.03 -34.89 10.39
N PRO A 64 8.44 -35.57 11.49
CA PRO A 64 9.79 -36.12 11.60
C PRO A 64 10.07 -37.20 10.55
N ASN A 65 9.02 -37.88 10.08
CA ASN A 65 9.13 -38.95 9.08
C ASN A 65 9.48 -38.44 7.67
N LEU A 66 9.36 -37.13 7.41
CA LEU A 66 9.70 -36.54 6.12
C LEU A 66 11.18 -36.15 6.03
N VAL A 67 11.91 -36.15 7.15
CA VAL A 67 13.33 -35.81 7.18
C VAL A 67 14.13 -36.98 6.58
N VAL A 68 14.78 -36.73 5.44
CA VAL A 68 15.59 -37.72 4.71
C VAL A 68 17.09 -37.55 4.98
N GLY A 69 17.50 -36.47 5.64
CA GLY A 69 18.86 -36.28 6.09
C GLY A 69 19.14 -34.88 6.63
N GLU A 70 20.40 -34.60 6.94
CA GLU A 70 20.88 -33.30 7.38
C GLU A 70 22.05 -32.88 6.49
N LEU A 71 22.15 -31.58 6.17
CA LEU A 71 23.31 -31.06 5.45
C LEU A 71 24.53 -31.11 6.37
N SER A 72 25.65 -31.67 5.88
CA SER A 72 26.89 -31.73 6.67
C SER A 72 27.33 -30.32 7.08
N HIS A 73 27.89 -30.21 8.30
CA HIS A 73 28.36 -28.94 8.89
C HIS A 73 29.41 -28.19 8.05
N GLU A 74 30.04 -28.85 7.07
CA GLU A 74 30.95 -28.24 6.09
C GLU A 74 30.22 -27.63 4.89
N ALA A 75 29.04 -28.16 4.51
CA ALA A 75 28.17 -27.59 3.48
C ALA A 75 27.37 -26.38 3.99
N ALA A 76 27.12 -26.28 5.30
CA ALA A 76 26.51 -25.12 5.93
C ALA A 76 27.42 -23.86 5.93
N ARG A 77 28.71 -24.01 5.59
CA ARG A 77 29.69 -22.91 5.42
C ARG A 77 30.33 -22.84 4.03
N SER A 78 29.91 -23.67 3.08
CA SER A 78 30.45 -23.70 1.72
C SER A 78 29.37 -23.64 0.64
N SER A 79 28.48 -22.66 0.75
CA SER A 79 28.32 -21.81 -0.43
C SER A 79 29.57 -20.94 -0.49
N PRO A 80 30.34 -20.87 -1.60
CA PRO A 80 31.16 -19.69 -1.78
C PRO A 80 30.18 -18.52 -1.71
N GLU A 81 30.31 -17.67 -0.70
CA GLU A 81 30.08 -16.25 -0.88
C GLU A 81 31.08 -15.78 -1.94
N GLU A 82 30.86 -16.17 -3.20
CA GLU A 82 31.09 -15.24 -4.27
C GLU A 82 30.03 -14.16 -4.04
N THR A 83 30.43 -13.18 -3.21
CA THR A 83 30.03 -11.82 -3.43
C THR A 83 30.60 -11.41 -4.79
N SER A 84 30.05 -11.97 -5.88
CA SER A 84 30.13 -11.32 -7.17
C SER A 84 29.47 -9.98 -6.92
N SER A 85 30.28 -8.93 -6.76
CA SER A 85 29.77 -7.58 -6.66
C SER A 85 28.96 -7.37 -7.94
N LEU A 86 27.63 -7.51 -7.83
CA LEU A 86 26.73 -7.33 -8.96
C LEU A 86 27.11 -6.00 -9.62
N GLY A 87 27.36 -6.03 -10.92
CA GLY A 87 27.66 -4.83 -11.66
C GLY A 87 26.53 -3.82 -11.47
N PHE A 88 26.85 -2.53 -11.38
CA PHE A 88 25.84 -1.48 -11.19
C PHE A 88 24.68 -1.59 -12.21
N SER A 89 24.96 -1.98 -13.45
CA SER A 89 23.96 -2.22 -14.49
C SER A 89 22.98 -3.35 -14.15
N GLU A 90 23.47 -4.42 -13.54
CA GLU A 90 22.67 -5.59 -13.17
C GLU A 90 21.80 -5.30 -11.94
N VAL A 91 22.35 -4.55 -10.97
CA VAL A 91 21.57 -3.99 -9.86
C VAL A 91 20.47 -3.07 -10.38
N ALA A 92 20.82 -2.11 -11.24
CA ALA A 92 19.86 -1.16 -11.82
C ALA A 92 18.74 -1.88 -12.59
N GLN A 93 19.09 -2.89 -13.40
CA GLN A 93 18.12 -3.71 -14.12
C GLN A 93 17.20 -4.46 -13.16
N ARG A 94 17.72 -5.04 -12.08
CA ARG A 94 16.90 -5.71 -11.05
C ARG A 94 15.89 -4.77 -10.42
N TYR A 95 16.30 -3.55 -10.07
CA TYR A 95 15.38 -2.54 -9.52
C TYR A 95 14.36 -2.07 -10.56
N PHE A 96 14.76 -1.87 -11.81
CA PHE A 96 13.83 -1.49 -12.90
C PHE A 96 12.75 -2.56 -13.14
N VAL A 97 13.15 -3.82 -13.24
CA VAL A 97 12.24 -4.95 -13.39
C VAL A 97 11.31 -5.09 -12.18
N SER A 98 11.82 -4.87 -10.97
CA SER A 98 11.01 -4.89 -9.75
C SER A 98 9.99 -3.75 -9.69
N PHE A 99 10.37 -2.56 -10.17
CA PHE A 99 9.43 -1.44 -10.30
C PHE A 99 8.29 -1.79 -11.26
N TYR A 100 8.61 -2.40 -12.40
CA TYR A 100 7.61 -2.90 -13.35
C TYR A 100 6.63 -3.90 -12.70
N TYR A 101 7.13 -4.85 -11.91
CA TYR A 101 6.26 -5.79 -11.18
C TYR A 101 5.36 -5.10 -10.14
N LEU A 102 5.85 -4.06 -9.46
CA LEU A 102 5.01 -3.27 -8.56
C LEU A 102 3.88 -2.58 -9.32
N VAL A 103 4.18 -1.95 -10.46
CA VAL A 103 3.16 -1.30 -11.30
C VAL A 103 2.15 -2.32 -11.82
N LEU A 104 2.62 -3.47 -12.31
CA LEU A 104 1.74 -4.55 -12.77
C LEU A 104 0.83 -5.07 -11.66
N LEU A 105 1.31 -5.18 -10.42
CA LEU A 105 0.49 -5.58 -9.28
C LEU A 105 -0.71 -4.64 -9.10
N PHE A 106 -0.47 -3.33 -9.10
CA PHE A 106 -1.53 -2.32 -8.99
C PHE A 106 -2.49 -2.39 -10.17
N VAL A 107 -1.97 -2.47 -11.40
CA VAL A 107 -2.80 -2.53 -12.61
C VAL A 107 -3.66 -3.80 -12.62
N LYS A 108 -3.08 -4.97 -12.36
CA LYS A 108 -3.81 -6.24 -12.33
C LYS A 108 -4.90 -6.25 -11.26
N GLU A 109 -4.61 -5.77 -10.05
CA GLU A 109 -5.61 -5.74 -8.98
C GLU A 109 -6.73 -4.72 -9.26
N ALA A 110 -6.40 -3.59 -9.89
CA ALA A 110 -7.40 -2.64 -10.37
C ALA A 110 -8.31 -3.27 -11.45
N LEU A 111 -7.72 -3.94 -12.46
CA LEU A 111 -8.47 -4.62 -13.51
C LEU A 111 -9.33 -5.76 -12.95
N ARG A 112 -8.80 -6.57 -12.02
CA ARG A 112 -9.58 -7.63 -11.34
C ARG A 112 -10.80 -7.05 -10.62
N SER A 113 -10.62 -5.89 -9.97
CA SER A 113 -11.71 -5.21 -9.25
C SER A 113 -12.81 -4.69 -10.17
N ILE A 114 -12.50 -4.38 -11.44
CA ILE A 114 -13.47 -3.87 -12.43
C ILE A 114 -14.14 -5.00 -13.21
N PHE A 115 -13.37 -6.02 -13.63
CA PHE A 115 -13.83 -6.99 -14.64
C PHE A 115 -14.16 -8.39 -14.11
N THR A 116 -13.72 -8.76 -12.90
CA THR A 116 -13.74 -10.17 -12.44
C THR A 116 -14.53 -10.42 -11.15
N VAL A 117 -15.35 -9.47 -10.70
CA VAL A 117 -16.13 -9.64 -9.46
C VAL A 117 -17.36 -10.49 -9.73
N GLU A 118 -17.20 -11.82 -9.64
CA GLU A 118 -18.30 -12.78 -9.64
C GLU A 118 -18.70 -13.08 -8.19
N ASN A 119 -19.90 -12.67 -7.77
CA ASN A 119 -20.53 -12.94 -6.47
C ASN A 119 -19.77 -12.40 -5.24
N PHE A 120 -20.18 -11.23 -4.77
CA PHE A 120 -19.65 -10.59 -3.57
C PHE A 120 -19.88 -11.46 -2.31
N LYS A 121 -18.81 -12.09 -1.79
CA LYS A 121 -18.79 -12.77 -0.49
C LYS A 121 -18.21 -11.82 0.57
N LEU A 122 -19.08 -11.08 1.25
CA LEU A 122 -18.76 -9.92 2.11
C LEU A 122 -17.71 -10.18 3.22
N LEU A 123 -17.57 -11.40 3.75
CA LEU A 123 -16.89 -11.61 5.05
C LEU A 123 -15.81 -12.69 5.10
N SER A 124 -15.61 -13.52 4.07
CA SER A 124 -14.66 -14.65 4.16
C SER A 124 -13.44 -14.56 3.24
N ASP A 125 -13.44 -13.65 2.26
CA ASP A 125 -12.40 -13.65 1.23
C ASP A 125 -11.28 -12.62 1.50
N ARG A 126 -10.03 -13.11 1.48
CA ARG A 126 -8.81 -12.29 1.54
C ARG A 126 -8.70 -11.36 0.32
N SER A 127 -9.33 -11.73 -0.80
CA SER A 127 -9.30 -10.96 -2.04
C SER A 127 -9.92 -9.57 -1.85
N GLY A 128 -11.04 -9.46 -1.13
CA GLY A 128 -11.72 -8.19 -0.85
C GLY A 128 -10.83 -7.21 -0.10
N LEU A 129 -10.12 -7.69 0.94
CA LEU A 129 -9.19 -6.88 1.72
C LEU A 129 -7.99 -6.39 0.86
N THR A 130 -7.48 -7.25 -0.02
CA THR A 130 -6.36 -6.93 -0.91
C THR A 130 -6.76 -5.88 -1.93
N ARG A 131 -7.93 -6.06 -2.57
CA ARG A 131 -8.46 -5.14 -3.58
C ARG A 131 -8.77 -3.76 -3.00
N SER A 132 -9.43 -3.69 -1.84
CA SER A 132 -9.65 -2.39 -1.18
C SER A 132 -8.35 -1.72 -0.76
N ALA A 133 -7.38 -2.48 -0.24
CA ALA A 133 -6.08 -1.93 0.13
C ALA A 133 -5.37 -1.30 -1.08
N ILE A 134 -5.24 -2.02 -2.20
CA ILE A 134 -4.60 -1.50 -3.42
C ILE A 134 -5.34 -0.28 -3.97
N PHE A 135 -6.67 -0.31 -4.01
CA PHE A 135 -7.46 0.84 -4.44
C PHE A 135 -7.23 2.07 -3.55
N LEU A 136 -7.28 1.90 -2.23
CA LEU A 136 -7.04 2.98 -1.27
C LEU A 136 -5.60 3.51 -1.38
N MET A 137 -4.59 2.64 -1.56
CA MET A 137 -3.20 3.06 -1.78
C MET A 137 -3.05 3.89 -3.06
N ALA A 138 -3.71 3.47 -4.15
CA ALA A 138 -3.71 4.22 -5.41
C ALA A 138 -4.37 5.60 -5.23
N PHE A 139 -5.54 5.64 -4.59
CA PHE A 139 -6.22 6.90 -4.29
C PHE A 139 -5.37 7.83 -3.43
N VAL A 140 -4.82 7.32 -2.32
CA VAL A 140 -3.99 8.11 -1.39
C VAL A 140 -2.74 8.65 -2.11
N THR A 141 -2.14 7.87 -3.01
CA THR A 141 -1.01 8.33 -3.82
C THR A 141 -1.42 9.45 -4.79
N ILE A 142 -2.51 9.28 -5.52
CA ILE A 142 -3.04 10.32 -6.42
C ILE A 142 -3.45 11.58 -5.62
N HIS A 143 -4.04 11.40 -4.45
CA HIS A 143 -4.40 12.49 -3.55
C HIS A 143 -3.17 13.26 -3.08
N ALA A 144 -2.07 12.59 -2.71
CA ALA A 144 -0.82 13.23 -2.36
C ALA A 144 -0.25 14.07 -3.52
N LEU A 145 -0.30 13.53 -4.74
CA LEU A 145 0.15 14.23 -5.96
C LEU A 145 -0.72 15.44 -6.29
N GLY A 146 -2.05 15.31 -6.19
CA GLY A 146 -2.99 16.41 -6.40
C GLY A 146 -2.76 17.57 -5.41
N ASN A 147 -2.39 17.25 -4.16
CA ASN A 147 -2.09 18.27 -3.15
C ASN A 147 -0.82 19.08 -3.47
N ILE A 148 0.07 18.64 -4.37
CA ILE A 148 1.23 19.44 -4.82
C ILE A 148 0.79 20.81 -5.39
N HIS A 149 -0.44 20.90 -5.93
CA HIS A 149 -1.03 22.16 -6.37
C HIS A 149 -1.02 23.26 -5.30
N LEU A 150 -1.00 22.90 -4.01
CA LEU A 150 -0.89 23.85 -2.90
C LEU A 150 0.39 24.70 -3.00
N PHE A 151 1.51 24.14 -3.46
CA PHE A 151 2.78 24.87 -3.56
C PHE A 151 2.78 25.93 -4.65
N PHE A 152 1.88 25.82 -5.62
CA PHE A 152 1.76 26.76 -6.75
C PHE A 152 0.76 27.90 -6.49
N GLY A 153 0.12 27.94 -5.32
CA GLY A 153 -0.75 29.04 -4.89
C GLY A 153 -2.25 28.79 -5.07
N ALA A 154 -3.05 29.79 -4.70
CA ALA A 154 -4.50 29.66 -4.55
C ALA A 154 -5.21 29.29 -5.87
N GLU A 155 -4.85 29.94 -6.99
CA GLU A 155 -5.46 29.66 -8.30
C GLU A 155 -5.20 28.22 -8.77
N HIS A 156 -3.99 27.69 -8.54
CA HIS A 156 -3.64 26.32 -8.89
C HIS A 156 -4.39 25.29 -8.03
N PHE A 157 -4.48 25.53 -6.71
CA PHE A 157 -5.09 24.59 -5.78
C PHE A 157 -6.62 24.59 -5.87
N ASN A 158 -7.23 25.77 -5.84
CA ASN A 158 -8.68 25.92 -5.99
C ASN A 158 -9.13 25.53 -7.41
N GLY A 159 -8.31 25.80 -8.44
CA GLY A 159 -8.57 25.36 -9.82
C GLY A 159 -8.61 23.84 -9.98
N TYR A 160 -7.65 23.14 -9.39
CA TYR A 160 -7.65 21.67 -9.38
C TYR A 160 -8.85 21.10 -8.61
N ALA A 161 -9.19 21.69 -7.46
CA ALA A 161 -10.36 21.28 -6.70
C ALA A 161 -11.68 21.50 -7.46
N GLN A 162 -11.78 22.61 -8.21
CA GLN A 162 -12.92 22.90 -9.08
C GLN A 162 -13.03 21.90 -10.23
N PHE A 163 -11.91 21.53 -10.87
CA PHE A 163 -11.90 20.49 -11.90
C PHE A 163 -12.49 19.17 -11.38
N LEU A 164 -12.07 18.71 -10.19
CA LEU A 164 -12.58 17.47 -9.60
C LEU A 164 -14.06 17.55 -9.19
N ASN A 165 -14.53 18.72 -8.77
CA ASN A 165 -15.92 18.94 -8.35
C ASN A 165 -16.80 19.50 -9.46
N HIS A 166 -16.29 19.56 -10.69
CA HIS A 166 -17.05 20.12 -11.79
C HIS A 166 -18.37 19.36 -11.96
N PRO A 167 -19.50 20.07 -12.09
CA PRO A 167 -20.79 19.44 -12.28
C PRO A 167 -20.82 18.68 -13.61
N VAL A 168 -21.36 17.46 -13.59
CA VAL A 168 -21.55 16.64 -14.78
C VAL A 168 -23.00 16.15 -14.79
N PRO A 169 -23.71 16.27 -15.93
CA PRO A 169 -25.07 15.72 -16.04
C PRO A 169 -25.09 14.25 -15.61
N VAL A 170 -26.18 13.84 -14.94
CA VAL A 170 -26.43 12.46 -14.47
C VAL A 170 -25.61 12.03 -13.24
N ILE A 171 -24.30 12.28 -13.21
CA ILE A 171 -23.41 11.76 -12.13
C ILE A 171 -23.14 12.76 -11.00
N GLY A 172 -23.69 13.98 -11.08
CA GLY A 172 -23.52 15.02 -10.08
C GLY A 172 -22.21 15.78 -10.29
N THR A 173 -21.09 15.26 -9.78
CA THR A 173 -19.75 15.80 -10.04
C THR A 173 -18.81 14.70 -10.50
N LEU A 174 -17.70 15.06 -11.16
CA LEU A 174 -16.66 14.10 -11.55
C LEU A 174 -16.17 13.23 -10.37
N ALA A 175 -16.08 13.81 -9.18
CA ALA A 175 -15.64 13.10 -7.98
C ALA A 175 -16.69 12.17 -7.34
N ARG A 176 -18.00 12.36 -7.59
CA ARG A 176 -19.06 11.63 -6.85
C ARG A 176 -18.98 10.10 -6.97
N PRO A 177 -18.83 9.50 -8.17
CA PRO A 177 -18.71 8.04 -8.27
C PRO A 177 -17.49 7.50 -7.52
N ILE A 178 -16.38 8.24 -7.59
CA ILE A 178 -15.12 7.90 -6.91
C ILE A 178 -15.32 7.94 -5.39
N GLU A 179 -16.01 8.96 -4.87
CA GLU A 179 -16.30 9.11 -3.44
C GLU A 179 -17.18 8.00 -2.87
N VAL A 180 -18.24 7.61 -3.60
CA VAL A 180 -19.10 6.50 -3.19
C VAL A 180 -18.28 5.21 -3.14
N TYR A 181 -17.46 4.96 -4.16
CA TYR A 181 -16.59 3.79 -4.18
C TYR A 181 -15.54 3.82 -3.07
N LEU A 182 -14.92 4.99 -2.79
CA LEU A 182 -13.97 5.17 -1.68
C LEU A 182 -14.59 4.84 -0.33
N LEU A 183 -15.82 5.30 -0.09
CA LEU A 183 -16.54 5.00 1.15
C LEU A 183 -16.79 3.49 1.28
N LEU A 184 -17.28 2.85 0.21
CA LEU A 184 -17.52 1.41 0.21
C LEU A 184 -16.22 0.60 0.39
N ALA A 185 -15.15 0.98 -0.31
CA ALA A 185 -13.83 0.34 -0.19
C ALA A 185 -13.24 0.52 1.21
N GLY A 186 -13.35 1.71 1.79
CA GLY A 186 -12.91 2.01 3.15
C GLY A 186 -13.67 1.21 4.21
N LEU A 187 -15.00 1.18 4.12
CA LEU A 187 -15.84 0.38 5.01
C LEU A 187 -15.51 -1.11 4.92
N MET A 188 -15.43 -1.66 3.70
CA MET A 188 -15.06 -3.05 3.48
C MET A 188 -13.66 -3.35 4.04
N HIS A 189 -12.68 -2.46 3.80
CA HIS A 189 -11.32 -2.60 4.32
C HIS A 189 -11.31 -2.71 5.84
N VAL A 190 -12.01 -1.81 6.54
CA VAL A 190 -12.10 -1.81 8.01
C VAL A 190 -12.84 -3.05 8.52
N ILE A 191 -14.02 -3.35 7.98
CA ILE A 191 -14.87 -4.46 8.46
C ILE A 191 -14.12 -5.80 8.32
N VAL A 192 -13.54 -6.08 7.14
CA VAL A 192 -12.83 -7.33 6.89
C VAL A 192 -11.52 -7.39 7.68
N ALA A 193 -10.80 -6.28 7.83
CA ALA A 193 -9.57 -6.26 8.63
C ALA A 193 -9.84 -6.55 10.11
N VAL A 194 -10.92 -5.97 10.67
CA VAL A 194 -11.33 -6.17 12.06
C VAL A 194 -11.81 -7.61 12.27
N ASP A 195 -12.72 -8.13 11.42
CA ASP A 195 -13.23 -9.51 11.53
C ASP A 195 -12.07 -10.52 11.53
N ARG A 196 -11.13 -10.38 10.59
CA ARG A 196 -9.96 -11.27 10.51
C ARG A 196 -9.06 -11.18 11.74
N THR A 197 -8.91 -9.99 12.34
CA THR A 197 -8.09 -9.82 13.53
C THR A 197 -8.64 -10.62 14.71
N PHE A 198 -9.96 -10.57 14.91
CA PHE A 198 -10.61 -11.25 16.04
C PHE A 198 -10.93 -12.73 15.77
N LYS A 199 -11.15 -13.13 14.51
CA LYS A 199 -11.46 -14.52 14.14
C LYS A 199 -10.28 -15.47 14.29
N PHE A 200 -9.06 -15.00 14.04
CA PHE A 200 -7.87 -15.86 13.98
C PHE A 200 -6.99 -15.80 15.23
N LYS A 201 -7.35 -15.05 16.28
CA LYS A 201 -6.51 -14.92 17.48
C LYS A 201 -7.31 -15.18 18.77
N LYS A 202 -6.96 -16.30 19.41
CA LYS A 202 -7.55 -16.79 20.67
C LYS A 202 -6.75 -16.41 21.93
N GLU A 203 -5.53 -15.87 21.76
CA GLU A 203 -4.61 -15.51 22.85
C GLU A 203 -4.32 -14.01 22.90
N ARG A 204 -3.69 -13.57 24.01
CA ARG A 204 -3.36 -12.17 24.30
C ARG A 204 -2.31 -11.65 23.30
N LEU A 205 -2.79 -10.84 22.36
CA LEU A 205 -2.03 -10.18 21.30
C LEU A 205 -0.86 -9.32 21.82
N SER A 206 0.34 -9.48 21.25
CA SER A 206 1.47 -8.58 21.49
C SER A 206 1.33 -7.25 20.75
N LEU A 207 2.05 -6.21 21.19
CA LEU A 207 2.01 -4.88 20.54
C LEU A 207 2.43 -4.93 19.06
N LYS A 208 3.41 -5.77 18.70
CA LYS A 208 3.85 -5.96 17.31
C LYS A 208 2.73 -6.53 16.44
N GLU A 209 1.91 -7.40 17.01
CA GLU A 209 0.80 -8.01 16.28
C GLU A 209 -0.41 -7.09 16.16
N MET A 210 -0.54 -6.10 17.05
CA MET A 210 -1.60 -5.08 17.01
C MET A 210 -1.23 -3.87 16.15
N GLU A 211 -0.02 -3.78 15.61
CA GLU A 211 0.49 -2.63 14.87
C GLU A 211 -0.44 -2.17 13.73
N MET A 212 -0.92 -3.09 12.90
CA MET A 212 -1.86 -2.78 11.81
C MET A 212 -3.23 -2.32 12.32
N VAL A 213 -3.68 -2.82 13.47
CA VAL A 213 -4.95 -2.44 14.09
C VAL A 213 -4.86 -1.04 14.69
N ILE A 214 -3.77 -0.77 15.42
CA ILE A 214 -3.50 0.52 16.05
C ILE A 214 -3.37 1.61 14.97
N THR A 215 -2.54 1.37 13.95
CA THR A 215 -2.40 2.32 12.84
C THR A 215 -3.69 2.50 12.06
N GLY A 216 -4.47 1.43 11.85
CA GLY A 216 -5.81 1.51 11.24
C GLY A 216 -6.80 2.35 12.07
N ALA A 217 -6.79 2.21 13.39
CA ALA A 217 -7.64 3.01 14.28
C ALA A 217 -7.25 4.49 14.31
N ILE A 218 -5.95 4.79 14.35
CA ILE A 218 -5.43 6.16 14.21
C ILE A 218 -5.91 6.76 12.88
N LEU A 219 -5.81 5.99 11.79
CA LEU A 219 -6.25 6.43 10.47
C LEU A 219 -7.76 6.63 10.37
N LEU A 220 -8.57 5.81 11.04
CA LEU A 220 -10.01 6.01 11.09
C LEU A 220 -10.36 7.36 11.73
N VAL A 221 -9.76 7.68 12.88
CA VAL A 221 -9.95 8.97 13.55
C VAL A 221 -9.44 10.11 12.66
N PHE A 222 -8.25 9.95 12.08
CA PHE A 222 -7.67 10.93 11.16
C PHE A 222 -8.59 11.21 9.97
N LEU A 223 -9.14 10.18 9.32
CA LEU A 223 -10.03 10.33 8.17
C LEU A 223 -11.34 11.01 8.54
N LEU A 224 -11.95 10.69 9.69
CA LEU A 224 -13.17 11.36 10.15
C LEU A 224 -12.94 12.87 10.35
N VAL A 225 -11.83 13.24 10.98
CA VAL A 225 -11.45 14.64 11.19
C VAL A 225 -11.10 15.32 9.85
N HIS A 226 -10.27 14.68 9.03
CA HIS A 226 -9.85 15.21 7.73
C HIS A 226 -11.03 15.45 6.78
N LEU A 227 -11.93 14.47 6.65
CA LEU A 227 -13.13 14.60 5.82
C LEU A 227 -14.07 15.67 6.36
N SER A 228 -14.24 15.77 7.68
CA SER A 228 -15.10 16.81 8.27
C SER A 228 -14.55 18.22 8.04
N GLN A 229 -13.22 18.40 8.04
CA GLN A 229 -12.56 19.68 7.82
C GLN A 229 -12.56 20.13 6.35
N PHE A 230 -12.22 19.25 5.40
CA PHE A 230 -11.93 19.67 4.02
C PHE A 230 -12.96 19.22 2.99
N ARG A 231 -13.68 18.11 3.23
CA ARG A 231 -14.66 17.59 2.28
C ARG A 231 -16.08 17.95 2.67
N LEU A 232 -16.48 17.61 3.89
CA LEU A 232 -17.85 17.68 4.40
C LEU A 232 -18.19 19.01 5.10
N ALA A 233 -17.17 19.84 5.39
CA ALA A 233 -17.40 21.18 5.92
C ALA A 233 -18.35 21.99 5.00
N PRO A 234 -19.38 22.66 5.56
CA PRO A 234 -20.27 23.51 4.78
C PRO A 234 -19.50 24.65 4.11
N ASP A 235 -19.95 25.04 2.91
CA ASP A 235 -19.28 26.09 2.13
C ASP A 235 -19.23 27.45 2.87
N ALA A 236 -20.16 27.70 3.79
CA ALA A 236 -20.21 28.89 4.63
C ALA A 236 -19.00 29.06 5.57
N VAL A 237 -18.25 27.98 5.84
CA VAL A 237 -17.04 28.03 6.70
C VAL A 237 -15.84 28.60 5.93
N PHE A 238 -15.86 28.55 4.60
CA PHE A 238 -14.74 28.98 3.77
C PHE A 238 -14.99 30.37 3.21
N ALA A 239 -13.91 31.15 3.05
CA ALA A 239 -13.97 32.37 2.28
C ALA A 239 -14.31 32.04 0.81
N PRO A 240 -15.09 32.87 0.11
CA PRO A 240 -15.26 32.71 -1.33
C PRO A 240 -13.97 33.11 -2.06
N PHE A 241 -13.66 32.40 -3.13
CA PHE A 241 -12.54 32.66 -4.03
C PHE A 241 -13.04 32.74 -5.47
N ASP A 242 -12.80 33.87 -6.12
CA ASP A 242 -13.20 34.11 -7.50
C ASP A 242 -11.97 34.01 -8.41
N PHE A 243 -12.05 33.17 -9.43
CA PHE A 243 -10.99 33.03 -10.42
C PHE A 243 -11.55 32.61 -11.78
N ARG A 244 -10.73 32.77 -12.82
CA ARG A 244 -11.05 32.27 -14.15
C ARG A 244 -10.62 30.81 -14.27
N SER A 245 -11.56 29.92 -14.49
CA SER A 245 -11.29 28.48 -14.60
C SER A 245 -11.20 28.00 -16.05
N ARG A 246 -10.53 26.87 -16.25
CA ARG A 246 -10.51 26.13 -17.52
C ARG A 246 -10.47 24.63 -17.27
N TRP A 247 -10.97 23.85 -18.23
CA TRP A 247 -11.08 22.39 -18.09
C TRP A 247 -9.73 21.65 -18.09
N LEU A 248 -8.76 22.15 -18.85
CA LEU A 248 -7.45 21.52 -19.01
C LEU A 248 -6.39 22.19 -18.13
N PRO A 249 -5.31 21.47 -17.74
CA PRO A 249 -4.16 22.07 -17.06
C PRO A 249 -3.71 23.37 -17.75
N PRO A 250 -3.43 24.46 -17.01
CA PRO A 250 -3.24 24.53 -15.55
C PRO A 250 -4.53 24.70 -14.70
N PHE A 251 -5.72 24.46 -15.26
CA PHE A 251 -7.04 24.58 -14.61
C PHE A 251 -7.49 26.00 -14.22
N HIS A 252 -6.62 26.98 -14.42
CA HIS A 252 -6.93 28.41 -14.28
C HIS A 252 -6.46 29.20 -15.51
N CYS A 253 -6.90 30.45 -15.61
CA CYS A 253 -6.49 31.39 -16.63
C CYS A 253 -6.00 32.70 -16.02
N SER A 254 -5.15 33.42 -16.76
CA SER A 254 -4.80 34.79 -16.42
C SER A 254 -6.05 35.66 -16.29
N ARG A 255 -6.01 36.61 -15.34
CA ARG A 255 -7.15 37.48 -14.99
C ARG A 255 -7.74 38.24 -16.18
N ASP A 256 -6.90 38.59 -17.14
CA ASP A 256 -7.30 39.38 -18.33
C ASP A 256 -7.87 38.53 -19.46
N ASN A 257 -7.84 37.19 -19.33
CA ASN A 257 -8.32 36.33 -20.40
C ASN A 257 -9.85 36.15 -20.36
N ALA A 258 -10.54 36.94 -21.18
CA ALA A 258 -12.00 36.88 -21.34
C ALA A 258 -12.52 35.55 -21.92
N SER A 259 -11.65 34.68 -22.46
CA SER A 259 -12.06 33.37 -22.99
C SER A 259 -12.42 32.35 -21.90
N CYS A 260 -12.16 32.66 -20.62
CA CYS A 260 -12.36 31.75 -19.50
C CYS A 260 -13.49 32.22 -18.60
N GLU A 261 -14.31 31.27 -18.17
CA GLU A 261 -15.45 31.50 -17.29
C GLU A 261 -14.97 31.92 -15.89
N MET A 262 -15.57 33.00 -15.38
CA MET A 262 -15.41 33.41 -13.98
C MET A 262 -16.27 32.50 -13.10
N VAL A 263 -15.62 31.78 -12.19
CA VAL A 263 -16.29 30.90 -11.25
C VAL A 263 -15.99 31.33 -9.83
N ARG A 264 -16.99 31.17 -8.96
CA ARG A 264 -16.87 31.39 -7.51
C ARG A 264 -16.83 30.03 -6.83
N VAL A 265 -15.77 29.77 -6.08
CA VAL A 265 -15.57 28.52 -5.34
C VAL A 265 -15.25 28.80 -3.88
N ARG A 266 -15.29 27.77 -3.04
CA ARG A 266 -14.77 27.85 -1.67
C ARG A 266 -13.25 27.87 -1.67
N ASP A 267 -12.64 28.75 -0.89
CA ASP A 267 -11.19 28.91 -0.81
C ASP A 267 -10.55 27.82 0.06
N LEU A 268 -10.34 26.65 -0.53
CA LEU A 268 -9.68 25.54 0.14
C LEU A 268 -8.21 25.86 0.43
N TYR A 269 -7.56 26.63 -0.45
CA TYR A 269 -6.19 27.07 -0.24
C TYR A 269 -6.06 27.84 1.08
N LYS A 270 -6.86 28.89 1.26
CA LYS A 270 -6.88 29.65 2.51
C LYS A 270 -7.29 28.78 3.69
N GLY A 271 -8.28 27.91 3.53
CA GLY A 271 -8.71 26.98 4.59
C GLY A 271 -7.59 26.08 5.11
N VAL A 272 -6.72 25.59 4.24
CA VAL A 272 -5.54 24.79 4.62
C VAL A 272 -4.57 25.63 5.47
N PHE A 273 -4.25 26.84 5.02
CA PHE A 273 -3.32 27.73 5.74
C PHE A 273 -3.88 28.15 7.10
N ASP A 274 -5.17 28.50 7.16
CA ASP A 274 -5.85 28.88 8.39
C ASP A 274 -5.88 27.74 9.41
N LEU A 275 -6.14 26.50 8.98
CA LEU A 275 -6.12 25.33 9.86
C LEU A 275 -4.73 25.10 10.46
N PHE A 276 -3.70 25.15 9.61
CA PHE A 276 -2.32 24.89 10.01
C PHE A 276 -1.62 26.08 10.65
N LYS A 277 -2.31 27.16 11.00
CA LYS A 277 -1.80 28.14 11.98
C LYS A 277 -1.62 27.53 13.36
N SER A 278 -2.44 26.54 13.68
CA SER A 278 -2.39 25.87 14.98
C SER A 278 -1.32 24.75 14.98
N PRO A 279 -0.32 24.81 15.88
CA PRO A 279 0.67 23.73 16.00
C PRO A 279 0.04 22.40 16.42
N PHE A 280 -1.12 22.44 17.09
CA PHE A 280 -1.90 21.24 17.39
C PHE A 280 -2.36 20.52 16.11
N TRP A 281 -2.88 21.25 15.13
CA TRP A 281 -3.34 20.65 13.87
C TRP A 281 -2.17 20.16 13.03
N VAL A 282 -1.03 20.84 13.07
CA VAL A 282 0.21 20.35 12.43
C VAL A 282 0.62 19.00 13.02
N LEU A 283 0.65 18.89 14.36
CA LEU A 283 0.98 17.63 15.05
C LEU A 283 -0.02 16.52 14.75
N PHE A 284 -1.33 16.82 14.79
CA PHE A 284 -2.38 15.86 14.46
C PHE A 284 -2.20 15.27 13.05
N TYR A 285 -1.96 16.13 12.05
CA TYR A 285 -1.72 15.69 10.68
C TYR A 285 -0.37 14.98 10.53
N ALA A 286 0.67 15.39 11.25
CA ALA A 286 1.94 14.67 11.24
C ALA A 286 1.80 13.22 11.76
N ILE A 287 1.04 13.02 12.84
CA ILE A 287 0.76 11.68 13.39
C ILE A 287 -0.07 10.86 12.38
N GLY A 288 -1.14 11.43 11.82
CA GLY A 288 -1.98 10.75 10.85
C GLY A 288 -1.23 10.33 9.58
N THR A 289 -0.36 11.20 9.07
CA THR A 289 0.44 10.93 7.85
C THR A 289 1.55 9.93 8.10
N ALA A 290 2.21 9.97 9.27
CA ALA A 290 3.15 8.94 9.69
C ALA A 290 2.47 7.56 9.84
N ALA A 291 1.29 7.53 10.47
CA ALA A 291 0.48 6.32 10.57
C ALA A 291 0.06 5.81 9.18
N CYS A 292 -0.31 6.69 8.26
CA CYS A 292 -0.70 6.35 6.89
C CYS A 292 0.46 5.72 6.12
N SER A 293 1.63 6.36 6.16
CA SER A 293 2.85 5.86 5.52
C SER A 293 3.23 4.48 6.06
N HIS A 294 3.22 4.31 7.39
CA HIS A 294 3.52 3.03 8.02
C HIS A 294 2.50 1.94 7.64
N HIS A 295 1.20 2.22 7.79
CA HIS A 295 0.12 1.28 7.50
C HIS A 295 0.14 0.84 6.03
N MET A 296 0.39 1.78 5.11
CA MET A 296 0.54 1.50 3.69
C MET A 296 1.75 0.62 3.41
N ARG A 297 2.92 0.92 4.01
CA ARG A 297 4.14 0.12 3.82
C ARG A 297 3.93 -1.33 4.24
N GLU A 298 3.44 -1.53 5.47
CA GLU A 298 3.26 -2.86 6.03
C GLU A 298 2.14 -3.63 5.31
N GLY A 299 1.05 -2.94 4.95
CA GLY A 299 -0.01 -3.50 4.10
C GLY A 299 0.53 -3.98 2.75
N LEU A 300 1.32 -3.15 2.07
CA LEU A 300 1.89 -3.49 0.76
C LEU A 300 2.91 -4.63 0.86
N HIS A 301 3.73 -4.66 1.91
CA HIS A 301 4.65 -5.79 2.16
C HIS A 301 3.90 -7.12 2.29
N ARG A 302 2.80 -7.14 3.05
CA ARG A 302 1.96 -8.35 3.20
C ARG A 302 1.33 -8.78 1.88
N ILE A 303 0.88 -7.82 1.07
CA ILE A 303 0.31 -8.09 -0.26
C ILE A 303 1.37 -8.70 -1.17
N VAL A 304 2.53 -8.05 -1.30
CA VAL A 304 3.64 -8.48 -2.17
C VAL A 304 4.14 -9.88 -1.78
N ARG A 305 4.29 -10.17 -0.48
CA ARG A 305 4.71 -11.51 0.00
C ARG A 305 3.73 -12.61 -0.38
N SER A 306 2.45 -12.28 -0.48
CA SER A 306 1.39 -13.25 -0.80
C SER A 306 0.92 -13.25 -2.25
N SER A 307 1.49 -12.36 -3.08
CA SER A 307 1.07 -12.22 -4.48
C SER A 307 1.67 -13.34 -5.32
N GLU A 308 0.83 -14.06 -6.07
CA GLU A 308 1.28 -15.02 -7.08
C GLU A 308 1.89 -14.31 -8.31
N ASP A 309 1.55 -13.04 -8.52
CA ASP A 309 1.94 -12.25 -9.71
C ASP A 309 3.36 -11.66 -9.60
N VAL A 310 3.99 -11.70 -8.42
CA VAL A 310 5.34 -11.17 -8.17
C VAL A 310 6.35 -12.31 -8.05
N PRO A 311 7.35 -12.41 -8.94
CA PRO A 311 8.36 -13.47 -8.86
C PRO A 311 9.16 -13.42 -7.56
N TYR A 312 9.47 -14.60 -7.01
CA TYR A 312 10.18 -14.72 -5.73
C TYR A 312 11.52 -13.97 -5.70
N LYS A 313 12.34 -14.08 -6.76
CA LYS A 313 13.64 -13.40 -6.87
C LYS A 313 13.55 -11.87 -6.79
N SER A 314 12.40 -11.32 -7.17
CA SER A 314 12.12 -9.88 -7.17
C SER A 314 11.26 -9.45 -5.97
N ASN A 315 10.84 -10.37 -5.10
CA ASN A 315 9.86 -10.08 -4.05
C ASN A 315 10.40 -9.02 -3.07
N LEU A 316 11.64 -9.19 -2.61
CA LEU A 316 12.27 -8.24 -1.69
C LEU A 316 12.48 -6.86 -2.32
N THR A 317 12.93 -6.80 -3.58
CA THR A 317 13.16 -5.54 -4.29
C THR A 317 11.85 -4.82 -4.64
N VAL A 318 10.76 -5.56 -4.87
CA VAL A 318 9.39 -5.01 -4.98
C VAL A 318 8.93 -4.44 -3.64
N GLN A 319 9.17 -5.14 -2.52
CA GLN A 319 8.90 -4.62 -1.17
C GLN A 319 9.70 -3.33 -0.88
N THR A 320 10.94 -3.23 -1.38
CA THR A 320 11.73 -1.99 -1.30
C THR A 320 11.05 -0.85 -2.03
N TRP A 321 10.62 -1.05 -3.28
CA TRP A 321 9.86 -0.04 -4.02
C TRP A 321 8.55 0.34 -3.33
N GLY A 322 7.85 -0.63 -2.74
CA GLY A 322 6.67 -0.36 -1.92
C GLY A 322 6.97 0.51 -0.70
N SER A 323 8.13 0.33 -0.07
CA SER A 323 8.59 1.20 1.03
C SER A 323 8.96 2.60 0.55
N VAL A 324 9.63 2.71 -0.58
CA VAL A 324 9.95 4.00 -1.20
C VAL A 324 8.68 4.77 -1.53
N MET A 325 7.70 4.11 -2.16
CA MET A 325 6.39 4.70 -2.45
C MET A 325 5.72 5.20 -1.16
N ALA A 326 5.67 4.35 -0.12
CA ALA A 326 5.04 4.72 1.14
C ALA A 326 5.74 5.89 1.84
N TRP A 327 7.06 5.94 1.77
CA TRP A 327 7.87 7.01 2.32
C TRP A 327 7.67 8.32 1.55
N VAL A 328 7.70 8.29 0.21
CA VAL A 328 7.47 9.47 -0.64
C VAL A 328 6.08 10.06 -0.38
N VAL A 329 5.05 9.23 -0.33
CA VAL A 329 3.69 9.68 -0.02
C VAL A 329 3.61 10.28 1.39
N GLY A 330 4.26 9.66 2.38
CA GLY A 330 4.33 10.19 3.75
C GLY A 330 5.02 11.56 3.82
N VAL A 331 6.18 11.71 3.16
CA VAL A 331 6.93 12.97 3.10
C VAL A 331 6.13 14.06 2.40
N LEU A 332 5.48 13.73 1.27
CA LEU A 332 4.61 14.68 0.58
C LEU A 332 3.49 15.15 1.50
N PHE A 333 2.76 14.24 2.15
CA PHE A 333 1.70 14.66 3.05
C PHE A 333 2.18 15.46 4.27
N LEU A 334 3.34 15.12 4.83
CA LEU A 334 3.92 15.86 5.95
C LEU A 334 4.39 17.25 5.50
N SER A 335 4.80 17.41 4.25
CA SER A 335 5.29 18.70 3.73
C SER A 335 4.20 19.77 3.70
N PHE A 336 2.92 19.43 3.48
CA PHE A 336 1.83 20.42 3.42
C PHE A 336 1.56 21.15 4.75
N PRO A 337 1.29 20.47 5.88
CA PRO A 337 1.07 21.15 7.15
C PRO A 337 2.28 21.94 7.61
N LEU A 338 3.50 21.42 7.38
CA LEU A 338 4.73 22.14 7.70
C LEU A 338 4.90 23.39 6.84
N TYR A 339 4.70 23.27 5.53
CA TYR A 339 4.78 24.41 4.61
C TYR A 339 3.74 25.48 4.96
N ALA A 340 2.50 25.09 5.22
CA ALA A 340 1.44 26.01 5.61
C ALA A 340 1.78 26.72 6.93
N TYR A 341 2.23 25.99 7.95
CA TYR A 341 2.62 26.55 9.24
C TYR A 341 3.78 27.54 9.13
N LEU A 342 4.85 27.18 8.41
CA LEU A 342 6.06 28.00 8.27
C LEU A 342 5.85 29.25 7.39
N ASN A 343 4.88 29.23 6.47
CA ASN A 343 4.63 30.34 5.54
C ASN A 343 3.40 31.19 5.90
N ASN A 344 2.80 30.97 7.07
CA ASN A 344 1.59 31.69 7.50
C ASN A 344 1.80 33.20 7.71
N GLU A 345 3.02 33.65 8.03
CA GLU A 345 3.32 35.07 8.29
C GLU A 345 3.64 35.88 7.01
N ASN A 346 4.09 35.21 5.94
CA ASN A 346 4.63 35.87 4.74
C ASN A 346 3.59 36.17 3.64
N ARG A 347 2.30 35.90 3.85
CA ARG A 347 1.25 36.06 2.81
C ARG A 347 0.01 36.84 3.26
N LEU A 348 0.09 37.56 4.38
CA LEU A 348 -0.94 38.51 4.84
C LEU A 348 -0.70 39.95 4.33
N VAL A 349 0.20 40.15 3.37
CA VAL A 349 0.48 41.45 2.72
C VAL A 349 0.02 41.41 1.27
#